data_AF-A0A1H9N0D4-F1
#
_entry.id   AF-A0A1H9N0D4-F1
#
_cell.length_a   1.000
_cell.length_b   1.000
_cell.length_c   1.000
_cell.angle_alpha   90.00
_cell.angle_beta   90.00
_cell.angle_gamma   90.00
#
_symmetry.space_group_name_H-M   'P 1'
#
loop_
_entity.id
_entity.type
_entity.pdbx_description
1 polymer ?
#
loop_
_entity_poly.entity_id
_entity_poly.type
_entity_poly.pdbx_seq_one_letter_code
_entity_poly.pdbx_strand_id
1 'polypeptide(L)'
;MDGRVLPVLLGPTGHPPKTYRIPVPDAAGGPPTVLVYRRVVRGHSRKLGLPQGWKYEFDPEGKKRGRPRWPWSKPDATPDGRRDDADE
;
A
#
# COMPACT_ATOMS: atom_id res chain seq x y z
N MET A 1 -8.91 -2.30 -14.41
CA MET A 1 -9.90 -2.17 -13.32
C MET A 1 -11.26 -2.35 -13.94
N ASP A 2 -11.79 -3.56 -13.90
CA ASP A 2 -12.93 -4.02 -14.73
C ASP A 2 -14.28 -3.45 -14.27
N GLY A 3 -14.33 -2.21 -13.78
CA GLY A 3 -15.52 -1.60 -13.17
C GLY A 3 -15.91 -2.20 -11.81
N ARG A 4 -15.09 -3.11 -11.26
CA ARG A 4 -15.36 -3.81 -9.99
C ARG A 4 -15.17 -2.88 -8.79
N VAL A 5 -16.21 -2.79 -7.95
CA VAL A 5 -16.18 -2.09 -6.66
C VAL A 5 -15.70 -3.07 -5.59
N LEU A 6 -14.73 -2.65 -4.79
CA LEU A 6 -14.15 -3.48 -3.74
C LEU A 6 -14.60 -2.95 -2.37
N PRO A 7 -15.41 -3.70 -1.60
CA PRO A 7 -15.81 -3.26 -0.27
C PRO A 7 -14.57 -3.18 0.63
N VAL A 8 -14.31 -1.98 1.15
CA VAL A 8 -13.15 -1.73 2.01
C VAL A 8 -13.60 -1.69 3.46
N LEU A 9 -12.97 -2.52 4.30
CA LEU A 9 -13.16 -2.48 5.74
C LEU A 9 -12.71 -1.12 6.29
N LEU A 10 -13.66 -0.38 6.87
CA LEU A 10 -13.40 0.89 7.54
C LEU A 10 -13.01 0.60 8.99
N GLY A 11 -12.05 1.36 9.50
CA GLY A 11 -11.71 1.31 10.91
C GLY A 11 -12.79 1.97 11.79
N PRO A 12 -12.62 1.97 13.13
CA PRO A 12 -13.58 2.55 14.07
C PRO A 12 -13.94 4.01 13.79
N THR A 13 -13.04 4.75 13.15
CA THR A 13 -13.24 6.15 12.78
C THR A 13 -13.99 6.34 11.45
N GLY A 14 -14.46 5.26 10.82
CA GLY A 14 -15.09 5.29 9.50
C GLY A 14 -14.13 5.71 8.37
N HIS A 15 -12.87 5.99 8.68
CA HIS A 15 -11.90 6.42 7.69
C HIS A 15 -11.43 5.23 6.85
N PRO A 16 -11.41 5.38 5.51
CA PRO A 16 -10.80 4.40 4.63
C PRO A 16 -9.34 4.15 5.01
N PRO A 17 -8.80 2.93 4.86
CA PRO A 17 -7.40 2.62 5.13
C PRO A 17 -6.41 3.60 4.48
N LYS A 18 -5.28 3.83 5.12
CA LYS A 18 -4.26 4.73 4.55
C LYS A 18 -3.61 4.15 3.29
N THR A 19 -3.58 2.83 3.18
CA THR A 19 -3.02 2.10 2.05
C THR A 19 -3.91 0.91 1.76
N TYR A 20 -4.16 0.64 0.48
CA TYR A 20 -4.91 -0.52 0.01
C TYR A 20 -4.07 -1.30 -1.00
N ARG A 21 -4.22 -2.63 -1.01
CA ARG A 21 -3.50 -3.53 -1.92
C ARG A 21 -4.50 -4.32 -2.74
N ILE A 22 -4.40 -4.24 -4.07
CA ILE A 22 -5.28 -4.93 -5.01
C ILE A 22 -4.45 -6.01 -5.70
N PRO A 23 -4.68 -7.31 -5.44
CA PRO A 23 -4.11 -8.37 -6.24
C PRO A 23 -4.78 -8.37 -7.61
N VAL A 24 -4.00 -8.15 -8.66
CA VAL A 24 -4.42 -8.23 -10.05
C VAL A 24 -3.92 -9.57 -10.59
N PRO A 25 -4.82 -10.49 -10.99
CA PRO A 25 -4.40 -11.74 -11.60
C PRO A 25 -3.71 -11.45 -12.94
N ASP A 26 -2.63 -12.17 -13.21
CA ASP A 26 -1.96 -12.10 -14.50
C ASP A 26 -2.80 -12.82 -15.56
N ALA A 27 -2.96 -12.20 -16.73
CA ALA A 27 -3.79 -12.74 -17.80
C ALA A 27 -3.20 -14.01 -18.44
N ALA A 28 -1.88 -14.22 -18.33
CA ALA A 28 -1.18 -15.42 -18.81
C ALA A 28 -0.99 -16.49 -17.71
N GLY A 29 -1.60 -16.31 -16.53
CA GLY A 29 -1.53 -17.26 -15.41
C GLY A 29 -0.26 -17.13 -14.56
N GLY A 30 0.51 -16.04 -14.71
CA GLY A 30 1.65 -15.71 -13.87
C GLY A 30 1.27 -15.30 -12.43
N PRO A 31 2.28 -15.08 -11.57
CA PRO A 31 2.05 -14.62 -10.20
C PRO A 31 1.28 -13.29 -10.18
N PRO A 32 0.30 -13.10 -9.26
CA PRO A 32 -0.54 -11.91 -9.24
C PRO A 32 0.27 -10.66 -8.91
N THR A 33 0.05 -9.59 -9.68
CA THR A 33 0.67 -8.29 -9.42
C THR A 33 -0.15 -7.54 -8.37
N VAL A 34 0.50 -7.09 -7.30
CA VAL A 34 -0.19 -6.31 -6.25
C VAL A 34 -0.05 -4.82 -6.55
N LEU A 35 -1.16 -4.18 -6.93
CA LEU A 35 -1.23 -2.73 -7.05
C LEU A 35 -1.47 -2.09 -5.69
N VAL A 36 -0.62 -1.14 -5.31
CA VAL A 36 -0.74 -0.43 -4.05
C VAL A 36 -1.35 0.95 -4.30
N TYR A 37 -2.30 1.32 -3.46
CA TYR A 37 -2.95 2.63 -3.50
C TYR A 37 -2.84 3.31 -2.15
N ARG A 38 -2.55 4.60 -2.13
CA ARG A 38 -2.45 5.40 -0.89
C ARG A 38 -3.54 6.45 -0.82
N ARG A 39 -4.06 6.67 0.39
CA ARG A 39 -5.05 7.72 0.66
C ARG A 39 -4.37 9.09 0.65
N VAL A 40 -4.84 9.98 -0.21
CA VAL A 40 -4.39 11.38 -0.31
C VAL A 40 -5.57 12.34 -0.17
N VAL A 41 -5.30 13.55 0.29
CA VAL A 41 -6.31 14.61 0.36
C VAL A 41 -6.75 14.95 -1.06
N ARG A 42 -8.06 15.01 -1.31
CA ARG A 42 -8.60 15.32 -2.64
C ARG A 42 -8.40 16.80 -3.00
N GLY A 43 -8.49 17.69 -2.01
CA GLY A 43 -8.29 19.12 -2.15
C GLY A 43 -8.40 19.82 -0.79
N HIS A 44 -8.10 21.11 -0.74
CA HIS A 44 -8.21 21.91 0.48
C HIS A 44 -9.23 23.03 0.28
N SER A 45 -9.96 23.40 1.34
CA SER A 45 -10.92 24.50 1.27
C SER A 45 -10.19 25.84 1.10
N ARG A 46 -10.67 26.70 0.20
CA ARG A 46 -9.99 27.97 -0.13
C ARG A 46 -9.84 28.93 1.05
N LYS A 47 -10.80 28.94 1.97
CA LYS A 47 -10.86 29.91 3.08
C LYS A 47 -10.09 29.45 4.32
N LEU A 48 -10.09 28.16 4.59
CA LEU A 48 -9.62 27.60 5.86
C LEU A 48 -8.49 26.57 5.69
N GLY A 49 -8.15 26.19 4.46
CA GLY A 49 -7.13 25.18 4.18
C GLY A 49 -7.49 23.78 4.68
N LEU A 50 -8.76 23.51 4.99
CA LEU A 50 -9.17 22.22 5.55
C LEU A 50 -9.25 21.15 4.45
N PRO A 51 -8.82 19.90 4.72
CA PRO A 51 -8.95 18.78 3.78
C PRO A 51 -10.41 18.53 3.38
N GLN A 52 -10.70 18.60 2.09
CA GLN A 52 -12.01 18.33 1.51
C GLN A 52 -12.06 16.93 0.91
N GLY A 53 -12.20 15.94 1.80
CA GLY A 53 -12.32 14.54 1.41
C GLY A 53 -11.01 13.90 0.96
N TRP A 54 -11.13 12.66 0.52
CA TRP A 54 -10.00 11.77 0.25
C TRP A 54 -10.15 11.13 -1.13
N LYS A 55 -9.03 10.87 -1.78
CA LYS A 55 -8.94 9.99 -2.95
C LYS A 55 -7.82 8.97 -2.72
N TYR A 56 -7.80 7.92 -3.53
CA TYR A 56 -6.68 7.00 -3.57
C TYR A 56 -5.84 7.26 -4.81
N GLU A 57 -4.53 7.29 -4.64
CA GLU A 57 -3.54 7.46 -5.70
C GLU A 57 -2.71 6.19 -5.81
N PHE A 58 -2.44 5.76 -7.04
CA PHE A 58 -1.59 4.60 -7.30
C PHE A 58 -0.17 4.89 -6.81
N ASP A 59 0.37 3.97 -6.02
CA ASP A 59 1.71 4.02 -5.48
C ASP A 59 2.52 2.87 -6.11
N PRO A 60 3.22 3.13 -7.22
CA PRO A 60 3.96 2.09 -7.95
C PRO A 60 5.10 1.50 -7.14
N GLU A 61 5.63 2.25 -6.17
CA GLU A 61 6.73 1.78 -5.34
C GLU A 61 6.23 0.85 -4.22
N GLY A 62 4.93 0.91 -3.89
CA GLY A 62 4.29 0.00 -2.95
C GLY A 62 4.95 -0.07 -1.57
N LYS A 63 5.77 0.93 -1.22
CA LYS A 63 6.62 0.91 -0.03
C LYS A 63 5.75 0.63 1.19
N LYS A 64 5.98 -0.52 1.83
CA LYS A 64 5.41 -0.81 3.14
C LYS A 64 5.79 0.38 4.03
N ARG A 65 4.81 1.01 4.68
CA ARG A 65 5.11 2.06 5.67
C ARG A 65 6.19 1.49 6.59
N GLY A 66 7.32 2.20 6.65
CA GLY A 66 8.46 1.81 7.46
C GLY A 66 8.00 1.48 8.87
N ARG A 67 8.72 0.56 9.53
CA ARG A 67 8.36 0.07 10.85
C ARG A 67 8.08 1.27 11.77
N PRO A 68 7.05 1.19 12.62
CA PRO A 68 6.77 2.25 13.57
C PRO A 68 8.07 2.62 14.31
N ARG A 69 8.48 3.89 14.26
CA ARG A 69 9.69 4.38 14.94
C ARG A 69 9.39 4.60 16.42
N TRP A 70 9.17 3.52 17.15
CA TRP A 70 9.14 3.56 18.61
C TRP A 70 10.55 3.38 19.17
N PRO A 71 10.84 3.93 20.35
CA PRO A 71 12.14 3.74 21.00
C PRO A 71 12.43 2.27 21.36
N TRP A 72 11.44 1.37 21.28
CA TRP A 72 11.59 -0.08 21.49
C TRP A 72 11.46 -0.93 20.22
N SER A 73 11.41 -0.32 19.03
CA SER A 73 11.34 -1.06 17.77
C SER A 73 12.71 -1.65 17.41
N LYS A 74 12.81 -2.98 17.24
CA LYS A 74 14.03 -3.66 16.78
C LYS A 74 14.25 -3.47 15.25
N PRO A 75 15.50 -3.34 14.77
CA PRO A 75 15.82 -3.32 13.34
C PRO A 75 15.56 -4.70 12.68
N ASP A 76 15.16 -4.76 11.40
CA ASP A 76 15.04 -6.03 10.66
C ASP A 76 16.45 -6.53 10.42
N ALA A 77 16.66 -7.79 10.80
CA ALA A 77 17.58 -8.65 10.09
C ALA A 77 16.82 -9.26 8.90
N THR A 78 17.07 -8.78 7.69
CA THR A 78 16.83 -9.59 6.49
C THR A 78 18.20 -9.82 5.87
N PRO A 79 18.75 -11.04 5.90
CA PRO A 79 19.92 -11.37 5.12
C PRO A 79 19.50 -11.31 3.65
N ASP A 80 20.21 -10.46 2.90
CA ASP A 80 20.17 -10.41 1.45
C ASP A 80 20.67 -11.74 0.87
N GLY A 81 20.13 -12.14 -0.28
CA GLY A 81 20.27 -13.47 -0.84
C GLY A 81 21.71 -13.88 -1.18
N ARG A 82 22.00 -15.16 -0.96
CA ARG A 82 22.87 -15.94 -1.84
C ARG A 82 22.29 -17.36 -1.94
N ARG A 83 21.57 -17.61 -3.04
CA ARG A 83 21.59 -18.92 -3.70
C ARG A 83 22.72 -18.86 -4.73
N ASP A 84 23.20 -20.03 -5.11
CA ASP A 84 24.33 -20.33 -6.00
C ASP A 84 25.65 -20.34 -5.17
N ASP A 85 26.30 -21.49 -4.94
CA ASP A 85 26.58 -22.58 -5.89
C ASP A 85 26.34 -23.99 -5.31
N ALA A 86 25.78 -24.86 -6.14
CA ALA A 86 25.77 -26.31 -6.02
C ALA A 86 26.93 -26.90 -6.86
N ASP A 87 27.43 -28.06 -6.43
CA ASP A 87 28.24 -29.04 -7.17
C ASP A 87 29.53 -28.57 -7.87
N GLU A 88 30.70 -28.92 -7.31
CA GLU A 88 31.56 -30.03 -7.79
C GLU A 88 32.68 -30.35 -6.77
#